data_AF-A0AAE3ZFI2-F1
#
_entry.id   AF-A0AAE3ZFI2-F1
#
_cell.length_a   1.000
_cell.length_b   1.000
_cell.length_c   1.000
_cell.angle_alpha   90.00
_cell.angle_beta   90.00
_cell.angle_gamma   90.00
#
_symmetry.space_group_name_H-M   'P 1'
#
loop_
_entity.id
_entity.type
_entity.pdbx_description
1 polymer ?
#
loop_
_entity_poly.entity_id
_entity_poly.type
_entity_poly.pdbx_seq_one_letter_code
_entity_poly.pdbx_strand_id
1 'polypeptide(L)'
;MSGSARNGDGNEEDGRPTETVLRVLNEHDPEGLLALGAPNDEYEPEAEHLARLASQSRTITAEVVTEVWDYWFGHAGSFTERASPQDLEQLAAHLEAAVSSVRPP
;
A
#
# COMPACT_ATOMS: atom_id res chain seq x y z
N MET A 1 -37.40 15.41 17.83
CA MET A 1 -36.31 16.31 18.26
C MET A 1 -35.62 15.60 19.41
N SER A 2 -34.36 15.18 19.38
CA SER A 2 -33.31 15.23 18.37
C SER A 2 -32.34 14.10 18.72
N GLY A 3 -31.74 13.49 17.70
CA GLY A 3 -30.85 12.34 17.85
C GLY A 3 -29.62 12.66 18.70
N SER A 4 -29.31 11.75 19.61
CA SER A 4 -28.02 11.71 20.30
C SER A 4 -26.94 11.37 19.28
N ALA A 5 -25.95 12.25 19.23
CA ALA A 5 -24.80 12.20 18.36
C ALA A 5 -24.10 10.83 18.43
N ARG A 6 -23.75 10.30 17.25
CA ARG A 6 -22.70 9.29 17.11
C ARG A 6 -21.42 9.93 17.63
N ASN A 7 -20.93 9.45 18.77
CA ASN A 7 -19.57 9.73 19.19
C ASN A 7 -18.66 9.04 18.17
N GLY A 8 -17.88 9.84 17.46
CA GLY A 8 -16.93 9.35 16.47
C GLY A 8 -15.86 8.51 17.16
N ASP A 9 -15.76 7.25 16.72
CA ASP A 9 -14.59 6.39 16.88
C ASP A 9 -13.40 7.05 16.19
N GLY A 10 -12.69 7.90 16.95
CA GLY A 10 -11.36 8.35 16.57
C GLY A 10 -10.34 7.36 17.09
N ASN A 11 -10.13 6.24 16.38
CA ASN A 11 -8.86 5.50 16.34
C ASN A 11 -8.84 4.31 15.33
N GLU A 12 -9.42 4.45 14.14
CA GLU A 12 -9.40 3.37 13.12
C GLU A 12 -8.56 3.68 11.87
N GLU A 13 -7.96 4.87 11.76
CA GLU A 13 -7.20 5.28 10.55
C GLU A 13 -5.82 4.60 10.43
N ASP A 14 -5.38 3.86 11.46
CA ASP A 14 -4.22 2.96 11.41
C ASP A 14 -4.63 1.47 11.25
N GLY A 15 -5.92 1.18 11.01
CA GLY A 15 -6.50 -0.15 11.18
C GLY A 15 -6.81 -0.93 9.90
N ARG A 16 -6.95 -0.27 8.74
CA ARG A 16 -7.30 -0.96 7.50
C ARG A 16 -6.05 -1.39 6.73
N PRO A 17 -6.02 -2.63 6.18
CA PRO A 17 -4.90 -3.08 5.36
C PRO A 17 -4.56 -2.13 4.20
N THR A 18 -5.55 -1.51 3.56
CA THR A 18 -5.34 -0.52 2.48
C THR A 18 -4.61 0.73 2.98
N GLU A 19 -5.08 1.37 4.06
CA GLU A 19 -4.46 2.56 4.64
C GLU A 19 -3.01 2.26 5.10
N THR A 20 -2.81 1.07 5.67
CA THR A 20 -1.48 0.58 6.06
C THR A 20 -0.55 0.43 4.88
N VAL A 21 -1.02 -0.17 3.77
CA VAL A 21 -0.22 -0.29 2.54
C VAL A 21 0.06 1.08 1.94
N LEU A 22 -0.95 1.94 1.82
CA LEU A 22 -0.83 3.27 1.22
C LEU A 22 0.23 4.10 1.95
N ARG A 23 0.23 4.06 3.29
CA ARG A 23 1.27 4.71 4.09
C ARG A 23 2.67 4.22 3.73
N VAL A 24 2.88 2.90 3.64
CA VAL A 24 4.17 2.32 3.27
C VAL A 24 4.56 2.75 1.85
N LEU A 25 3.63 2.73 0.90
CA LEU A 25 3.89 3.19 -0.47
C LEU A 25 4.28 4.67 -0.50
N ASN A 26 3.59 5.53 0.26
CA ASN A 26 3.93 6.95 0.35
C ASN A 26 5.30 7.20 0.99
N GLU A 27 5.71 6.39 1.96
CA GLU A 27 7.03 6.49 2.59
C GLU A 27 8.16 6.14 1.62
N HIS A 28 7.94 5.15 0.76
CA HIS A 28 8.92 4.71 -0.24
C HIS A 28 8.88 5.51 -1.54
N ASP A 29 7.72 6.10 -1.87
CA ASP A 29 7.43 6.84 -3.11
C ASP A 29 8.06 6.20 -4.36
N PRO A 30 7.68 4.95 -4.73
CA PRO A 30 8.44 4.12 -5.67
C PRO A 30 8.61 4.76 -7.07
N GLU A 31 7.62 5.55 -7.49
CA GLU A 31 7.64 6.29 -8.75
C GLU A 31 8.09 7.76 -8.58
N GLY A 32 8.30 8.23 -7.36
CA GLY A 32 8.68 9.62 -7.10
C GLY A 32 7.53 10.61 -7.32
N LEU A 33 6.27 10.16 -7.32
CA LEU A 33 5.12 11.00 -7.65
C LEU A 33 4.85 12.03 -6.55
N LEU A 34 5.02 11.64 -5.29
CA LEU A 34 4.84 12.57 -4.17
C LEU A 34 5.93 13.64 -4.18
N ALA A 35 7.17 13.26 -4.49
CA ALA A 35 8.26 14.22 -4.68
C ALA A 35 7.97 15.23 -5.82
N LEU A 36 7.16 14.86 -6.81
CA LEU A 36 6.69 15.73 -7.90
C LEU A 36 5.45 16.56 -7.54
N GLY A 37 4.92 16.40 -6.33
CA GLY A 37 3.76 17.12 -5.83
C GLY A 37 2.42 16.46 -6.13
N ALA A 38 2.41 15.15 -6.43
CA ALA A 38 1.18 14.38 -6.52
C ALA A 38 0.47 14.31 -5.14
N PRO A 39 -0.85 14.12 -5.12
CA PRO A 39 -1.62 13.89 -3.89
C PRO A 39 -1.17 12.65 -3.10
N ASN A 40 -1.43 12.63 -1.79
CA ASN A 40 -1.07 11.50 -0.92
C ASN A 40 -1.90 10.23 -1.14
N ASP A 41 -2.98 10.32 -1.92
CA ASP A 41 -3.84 9.20 -2.34
C ASP A 41 -3.45 8.66 -3.73
N GLU A 42 -2.34 9.14 -4.33
CA GLU A 42 -1.91 8.74 -5.67
C GLU A 42 -1.71 7.21 -5.80
N TYR A 43 -1.21 6.54 -4.75
CA TYR A 43 -0.99 5.09 -4.71
C TYR A 43 -2.18 4.28 -4.17
N GLU A 44 -3.36 4.88 -4.01
CA GLU A 44 -4.55 4.19 -3.48
C GLU A 44 -4.94 2.94 -4.30
N PRO A 45 -4.91 2.95 -5.66
CA PRO A 45 -5.25 1.77 -6.46
C PRO A 45 -4.31 0.57 -6.22
N GLU A 46 -3.01 0.81 -6.12
CA GLU A 46 -2.00 -0.20 -5.80
C GLU A 46 -2.19 -0.71 -4.37
N ALA A 47 -2.48 0.20 -3.44
CA ALA A 47 -2.68 -0.13 -2.05
C ALA A 47 -3.90 -1.04 -1.85
N GLU A 48 -5.03 -0.74 -2.50
CA GLU A 48 -6.21 -1.60 -2.49
C GLU A 48 -5.93 -2.97 -3.08
N HIS A 49 -5.17 -3.04 -4.18
CA HIS A 49 -4.82 -4.29 -4.83
C HIS A 49 -3.97 -5.17 -3.90
N LEU A 50 -2.89 -4.64 -3.34
CA LEU A 50 -2.00 -5.35 -2.41
C LEU A 50 -2.74 -5.80 -1.14
N ALA A 51 -3.56 -4.91 -0.55
CA ALA A 51 -4.37 -5.22 0.62
C ALA A 51 -5.34 -6.38 0.35
N ARG A 52 -5.98 -6.40 -0.83
CA ARG A 52 -6.86 -7.48 -1.25
C ARG A 52 -6.09 -8.80 -1.40
N LEU A 53 -4.92 -8.80 -2.01
CA LEU A 53 -4.09 -10.01 -2.13
C LEU A 53 -3.69 -10.56 -0.76
N ALA A 54 -3.31 -9.68 0.17
CA ALA A 54 -2.99 -10.07 1.55
C ALA A 54 -4.20 -10.68 2.29
N SER A 55 -5.40 -10.13 2.11
CA SER A 55 -6.64 -10.68 2.69
C SER A 55 -6.96 -12.10 2.18
N GLN A 56 -6.48 -12.45 0.98
CA GLN A 56 -6.60 -13.77 0.38
C GLN A 56 -5.50 -14.74 0.87
N SER A 57 -4.80 -14.39 1.95
CA SER A 57 -3.67 -15.15 2.51
C SER A 57 -2.49 -15.31 1.55
N ARG A 58 -2.33 -14.40 0.58
CA ARG A 58 -1.07 -14.30 -0.18
C ARG A 58 -0.10 -13.44 0.61
N THR A 59 1.14 -13.92 0.74
CA THR A 59 2.25 -13.11 1.22
C THR A 59 2.64 -12.09 0.16
N ILE A 60 2.91 -10.85 0.55
CA ILE A 60 3.43 -9.81 -0.33
C ILE A 60 4.92 -10.07 -0.56
N THR A 61 5.27 -10.64 -1.71
CA THR A 61 6.67 -10.88 -2.13
C THR A 61 7.11 -9.85 -3.17
N ALA A 62 8.41 -9.82 -3.49
CA ALA A 62 8.94 -8.97 -4.55
C ALA A 62 8.24 -9.22 -5.90
N GLU A 63 7.94 -10.48 -6.22
CA GLU A 63 7.19 -10.86 -7.42
C GLU A 63 5.77 -10.30 -7.40
N VAL A 64 5.07 -10.36 -6.26
CA VAL A 64 3.72 -9.79 -6.12
C VAL A 64 3.74 -8.28 -6.30
N VAL A 65 4.76 -7.59 -5.73
CA VAL A 65 4.93 -6.15 -5.92
C VAL A 65 5.13 -5.83 -7.39
N THR A 66 6.02 -6.53 -8.09
CA THR A 66 6.25 -6.37 -9.53
C THR A 66 4.97 -6.63 -10.34
N GLU A 67 4.23 -7.70 -10.06
CA GLU A 67 2.96 -8.02 -10.74
C GLU A 67 1.92 -6.88 -10.59
N VAL A 68 1.79 -6.33 -9.38
CA VAL A 68 0.88 -5.21 -9.12
C VAL A 68 1.34 -3.95 -9.83
N TRP A 69 2.65 -3.66 -9.81
CA TRP A 69 3.22 -2.49 -10.47
C TRP A 69 3.04 -2.55 -11.98
N ASP A 70 3.36 -3.69 -12.59
CA ASP A 70 3.19 -3.91 -14.03
C ASP A 70 1.71 -3.82 -14.45
N TYR A 71 0.78 -4.20 -13.57
CA TYR A 71 -0.65 -4.06 -13.82
C TYR A 71 -1.11 -2.60 -13.88
N TRP A 72 -0.67 -1.77 -12.93
CA TRP A 72 -1.17 -0.38 -12.80
C TRP A 72 -0.38 0.61 -13.66
N PHE A 73 0.95 0.52 -13.64
CA PHE A 73 1.82 1.44 -14.37
C PHE A 73 2.26 0.90 -15.74
N GLY A 74 2.31 -0.43 -15.91
CA GLY A 74 2.78 -1.06 -17.13
C GLY A 74 4.11 -0.47 -17.63
N HIS A 75 4.21 -0.23 -18.94
CA HIS A 75 5.40 0.39 -19.55
C HIS A 75 5.61 1.87 -19.21
N ALA A 76 4.66 2.52 -18.52
CA ALA A 76 4.83 3.89 -18.06
C ALA A 76 5.46 3.97 -16.66
N GLY A 77 5.52 2.85 -15.94
CA GLY A 77 6.18 2.75 -14.65
C GLY A 77 7.69 2.73 -14.79
N SER A 78 8.36 3.43 -13.89
CA SER A 78 9.82 3.48 -13.85
C SER A 78 10.38 2.65 -12.69
N PHE A 79 9.54 2.28 -11.73
CA PHE A 79 9.98 1.61 -10.51
C PHE A 79 10.58 0.25 -10.80
N THR A 80 9.86 -0.65 -11.49
CA THR A 80 10.32 -2.03 -11.75
C THR A 80 11.53 -2.09 -12.69
N GLU A 81 11.75 -1.05 -13.50
CA GLU A 81 12.93 -0.94 -14.37
C GLU A 81 14.17 -0.43 -13.62
N ARG A 82 13.98 0.48 -12.65
CA ARG A 82 15.09 1.13 -11.92
C ARG A 82 15.47 0.41 -10.63
N ALA A 83 14.51 -0.25 -9.99
CA ALA A 83 14.71 -0.91 -8.71
C ALA A 83 15.67 -2.10 -8.86
N SER A 84 16.63 -2.22 -7.95
CA SER A 84 17.38 -3.47 -7.83
C SER A 84 16.48 -4.56 -7.24
N PRO A 85 16.83 -5.86 -7.40
CA PRO A 85 16.12 -6.94 -6.72
C PRO A 85 16.03 -6.71 -5.20
N GLN A 86 17.08 -6.15 -4.61
CA GLN A 86 17.12 -5.84 -3.18
C GLN A 86 16.14 -4.73 -2.78
N ASP A 87 15.86 -3.76 -3.66
CA ASP A 87 14.89 -2.69 -3.39
C ASP A 87 13.47 -3.24 -3.39
N LEU A 88 13.15 -4.11 -4.37
CA LEU A 88 11.86 -4.80 -4.45
C LEU A 88 11.63 -5.71 -3.23
N GLU A 89 12.65 -6.47 -2.82
CA GLU A 89 12.59 -7.32 -1.62
C GLU A 89 12.37 -6.49 -0.35
N GLN A 90 13.04 -5.35 -0.20
CA GLN A 90 12.87 -4.47 0.96
C GLN A 90 11.47 -3.86 1.01
N LEU A 91 10.95 -3.38 -0.12
CA LEU A 91 9.60 -2.84 -0.20
C LEU A 91 8.57 -3.93 0.14
N ALA A 92 8.70 -5.11 -0.47
CA ALA A 92 7.80 -6.24 -0.21
C ALA A 92 7.83 -6.67 1.27
N ALA A 93 9.02 -6.74 1.88
CA ALA A 93 9.15 -7.08 3.29
C ALA A 93 8.51 -6.03 4.21
N HIS A 94 8.66 -4.74 3.89
CA HIS A 94 8.03 -3.67 4.67
C HIS A 94 6.50 -3.74 4.56
N LEU A 95 5.98 -3.93 3.35
CA LEU A 95 4.55 -4.10 3.09
C LEU A 95 3.96 -5.30 3.85
N GLU A 96 4.60 -6.47 3.74
CA GLU A 96 4.16 -7.69 4.42
C GLU A 96 4.16 -7.50 5.95
N ALA A 97 5.22 -6.93 6.52
CA ALA A 97 5.31 -6.70 7.96
C ALA A 97 4.23 -5.72 8.46
N ALA A 98 3.97 -4.66 7.71
CA ALA A 98 2.95 -3.67 8.04
C ALA A 98 1.55 -4.29 8.00
N VAL A 99 1.21 -5.01 6.92
CA VAL A 99 -0.10 -5.64 6.77
C VAL A 99 -0.32 -6.78 7.77
N SER A 100 0.70 -7.60 8.03
CA SER A 100 0.62 -8.66 9.04
C SER A 100 0.41 -8.13 10.46
N SER A 101 0.81 -6.89 10.75
CA SER A 101 0.62 -6.26 12.07
C SER A 101 -0.82 -5.82 12.33
N VAL A 102 -1.63 -5.62 11.28
CA VAL A 102 -3.04 -5.16 11.39
C VAL A 102 -4.05 -6.26 11.04
N ARG A 103 -3.57 -7.45 10.68
CA ARG A 103 -4.41 -8.58 10.32
C ARG A 103 -5.00 -9.23 11.59
N PRO A 104 -6.32 -9.50 11.65
CA PRO A 104 -6.90 -10.20 12.79
C PRO A 104 -6.35 -11.65 12.88
N PRO A 105 -6.23 -12.20 14.10
CA PRO A 105 -5.69 -13.54 14.34
C PRO A 105 -6.56 -14.66 13.74
#